data_AF-A0A949DR33-F1
#
_entry.id   AF-A0A949DR33-F1
#
_cell.length_a   1.000
_cell.length_b   1.000
_cell.length_c   1.000
_cell.angle_alpha   90.00
_cell.angle_beta   90.00
_cell.angle_gamma   90.00
#
_symmetry.space_group_name_H-M   'P 1'
#
loop_
_entity.id
_entity.type
_entity.pdbx_description
1 polymer ?
#
loop_
_entity_poly.entity_id
_entity_poly.type
_entity_poly.pdbx_seq_one_letter_code
_entity_poly.pdbx_strand_id
1 'polypeptide(L)'
;MEIKELLPEVQENISLAQHTTFKIGGNAKYFFVAQTKDNILKAVKAAQKCGLPFFILGGGSNILFSDNGFDGLIVKIQNPPARIATPAHSRYSVSGGQSVAGGKSKIQNNIIYAEAGVMLSYLVRLTEEAGLSGLEWAAGIYGTVGGAVRGNAGAFGGQILDVLKGVEYFDVVKDEIRQCNNRECHFDYRSSIFKENKNLIILSCEFELQKGDKENIKEKIDKYENYRLERHPLNYPSAGSIFKNPKLREDIIKNYPKIAKNGFVPAGFLIEQAGLKGKIIGKAQISEKHCNFIINLGGATAKNVLKLIGLVKKEIKNKFQIDLEEEISVI
;
A
#
# COMPACT_ATOMS: atom_id res chain seq x y z
N MET A 1 2.74 -10.84 -32.38
CA MET A 1 2.72 -9.39 -32.17
C MET A 1 3.69 -9.10 -31.03
N GLU A 2 4.73 -8.35 -31.31
CA GLU A 2 5.76 -8.06 -30.31
C GLU A 2 5.32 -6.89 -29.43
N ILE A 3 5.61 -6.95 -28.13
CA ILE A 3 5.15 -5.91 -27.19
C ILE A 3 5.70 -4.52 -27.54
N LYS A 4 6.90 -4.45 -28.15
CA LYS A 4 7.53 -3.20 -28.61
C LYS A 4 6.75 -2.52 -29.75
N GLU A 5 6.01 -3.27 -30.56
CA GLU A 5 5.18 -2.68 -31.62
C GLU A 5 3.99 -1.91 -31.02
N LEU A 6 3.43 -2.43 -29.92
CA LEU A 6 2.29 -1.82 -29.22
C LEU A 6 2.71 -0.80 -28.17
N LEU A 7 3.90 -0.96 -27.61
CA LEU A 7 4.46 -0.15 -26.53
C LEU A 7 5.94 0.15 -26.78
N PRO A 8 6.25 1.09 -27.71
CA PRO A 8 7.64 1.32 -28.15
C PRO A 8 8.63 1.73 -27.05
N GLU A 9 8.12 2.36 -25.99
CA GLU A 9 8.93 2.84 -24.84
C GLU A 9 9.13 1.76 -23.76
N VAL A 10 8.69 0.52 -24.00
CA VAL A 10 8.90 -0.58 -23.06
C VAL A 10 10.39 -0.92 -22.96
N GLN A 11 10.87 -1.06 -21.73
CA GLN A 11 12.23 -1.46 -21.42
C GLN A 11 12.29 -2.98 -21.22
N GLU A 12 13.45 -3.57 -21.46
CA GLU A 12 13.68 -5.01 -21.28
C GLU A 12 14.70 -5.26 -20.18
N ASN A 13 14.57 -6.41 -19.51
CA ASN A 13 15.56 -6.93 -18.56
C ASN A 13 15.90 -5.95 -17.42
N ILE A 14 14.87 -5.30 -16.85
CA ILE A 14 15.04 -4.27 -15.81
C ILE A 14 15.02 -4.89 -14.41
N SER A 15 16.01 -4.54 -13.58
CA SER A 15 16.13 -5.05 -12.21
C SER A 15 15.01 -4.55 -11.28
N LEU A 16 14.22 -5.49 -10.75
CA LEU A 16 13.11 -5.15 -9.83
C LEU A 16 13.59 -4.76 -8.44
N ALA A 17 14.80 -5.17 -8.05
CA ALA A 17 15.44 -4.69 -6.83
C ALA A 17 15.62 -3.15 -6.82
N GLN A 18 15.79 -2.50 -7.97
CA GLN A 18 15.90 -1.04 -8.06
C GLN A 18 14.55 -0.32 -7.94
N HIS A 19 13.44 -1.06 -7.94
CA HIS A 19 12.08 -0.51 -7.93
C HIS A 19 11.24 -0.96 -6.73
N THR A 20 11.86 -1.60 -5.74
CA THR A 20 11.22 -1.98 -4.47
C THR A 20 11.99 -1.43 -3.28
N THR A 21 11.28 -1.14 -2.18
CA THR A 21 11.94 -0.71 -0.93
C THR A 21 12.72 -1.84 -0.27
N PHE A 22 12.38 -3.10 -0.57
CA PHE A 22 13.10 -4.27 -0.09
C PHE A 22 14.48 -4.40 -0.74
N LYS A 23 14.65 -3.84 -1.95
CA LYS A 23 15.85 -4.00 -2.79
C LYS A 23 16.21 -5.47 -3.06
N ILE A 24 15.18 -6.27 -3.33
CA ILE A 24 15.26 -7.70 -3.63
C ILE A 24 14.39 -7.99 -4.85
N GLY A 25 14.84 -8.90 -5.70
CA GLY A 25 14.12 -9.36 -6.89
C GLY A 25 15.00 -9.39 -8.13
N GLY A 26 14.76 -10.37 -8.99
CA GLY A 26 15.41 -10.49 -10.29
C GLY A 26 14.91 -9.45 -11.30
N ASN A 27 15.08 -9.74 -12.58
CA ASN A 27 14.74 -8.80 -13.64
C ASN A 27 13.32 -9.03 -14.18
N ALA A 28 12.60 -7.97 -14.47
CA ALA A 28 11.40 -8.04 -15.29
C ALA A 28 11.80 -8.22 -16.75
N LYS A 29 11.11 -9.12 -17.46
CA LYS A 29 11.28 -9.26 -18.91
C LYS A 29 10.95 -7.96 -19.63
N TYR A 30 9.81 -7.36 -19.29
CA TYR A 30 9.39 -6.06 -19.78
C TYR A 30 9.03 -5.13 -18.62
N PHE A 31 9.38 -3.86 -18.77
CA PHE A 31 9.13 -2.83 -17.77
C PHE A 31 8.70 -1.53 -18.44
N PHE A 32 7.60 -0.94 -17.98
CA PHE A 32 7.08 0.30 -18.54
C PHE A 32 6.64 1.23 -17.41
N VAL A 33 7.04 2.50 -17.50
CA VAL A 33 6.64 3.54 -16.54
C VAL A 33 5.46 4.30 -17.13
N ALA A 34 4.28 4.14 -16.52
CA ALA A 34 3.08 4.84 -16.93
C ALA A 34 2.94 6.17 -16.19
N GLN A 35 2.97 7.27 -16.93
CA GLN A 35 2.90 8.64 -16.39
C GLN A 35 1.51 9.28 -16.53
N THR A 36 0.60 8.62 -17.24
CA THR A 36 -0.79 9.06 -17.44
C THR A 36 -1.75 7.89 -17.37
N LYS A 37 -3.04 8.17 -17.17
CA LYS A 37 -4.10 7.16 -17.26
C LYS A 37 -4.06 6.40 -18.58
N ASP A 38 -3.89 7.10 -19.70
CA ASP A 38 -3.84 6.49 -21.03
C ASP A 38 -2.63 5.58 -21.20
N ASN A 39 -1.48 5.91 -20.60
CA ASN A 39 -0.32 5.04 -20.57
C ASN A 39 -0.61 3.72 -19.80
N ILE A 40 -1.33 3.79 -18.68
CA ILE A 40 -1.72 2.60 -17.90
C ILE A 40 -2.59 1.69 -18.78
N LEU A 41 -3.65 2.24 -19.38
CA LEU A 41 -4.56 1.49 -20.24
C LEU A 41 -3.83 0.90 -21.45
N LYS A 42 -2.99 1.70 -22.12
CA LYS A 42 -2.20 1.25 -23.28
C LYS A 42 -1.29 0.07 -22.92
N ALA A 43 -0.56 0.16 -21.81
CA ALA A 43 0.36 -0.90 -21.38
C ALA A 43 -0.37 -2.20 -21.05
N VAL A 44 -1.49 -2.11 -20.33
CA VAL A 44 -2.29 -3.29 -19.95
C VAL A 44 -2.91 -3.95 -21.18
N LYS A 45 -3.52 -3.16 -22.07
CA LYS A 45 -4.08 -3.67 -23.33
C LYS A 45 -3.01 -4.28 -24.23
N ALA A 46 -1.81 -3.71 -24.26
CA ALA A 46 -0.68 -4.26 -25.00
C ALA A 46 -0.26 -5.64 -24.45
N ALA A 47 -0.16 -5.77 -23.12
CA ALA A 47 0.12 -7.07 -22.49
C ALA A 47 -0.96 -8.11 -22.81
N GLN A 48 -2.26 -7.75 -22.74
CA GLN A 48 -3.36 -8.65 -23.11
C GLN A 48 -3.27 -9.11 -24.58
N LYS A 49 -3.04 -8.18 -25.52
CA LYS A 49 -2.89 -8.50 -26.95
C LYS A 49 -1.71 -9.42 -27.24
N CYS A 50 -0.62 -9.30 -26.48
CA CYS A 50 0.56 -10.16 -26.60
C CYS A 50 0.45 -11.46 -25.78
N GLY A 51 -0.63 -11.68 -25.01
CA GLY A 51 -0.77 -12.83 -24.13
C GLY A 51 0.25 -12.85 -22.97
N LEU A 52 0.78 -11.69 -22.59
CA LEU A 52 1.78 -11.58 -21.53
C LEU A 52 1.11 -11.38 -20.17
N PRO A 53 1.58 -12.05 -19.10
CA PRO A 53 1.26 -11.66 -17.74
C PRO A 53 1.71 -10.22 -17.51
N PHE A 54 0.94 -9.46 -16.75
CA PHE A 54 1.37 -8.14 -16.28
C PHE A 54 1.18 -8.00 -14.78
N PHE A 55 1.93 -7.08 -14.19
CA PHE A 55 1.79 -6.71 -12.79
C PHE A 55 1.91 -5.20 -12.61
N ILE A 56 0.99 -4.64 -11.83
CA ILE A 56 0.92 -3.21 -11.54
C ILE A 56 1.78 -2.90 -10.32
N LEU A 57 2.82 -2.10 -10.53
CA LEU A 57 3.77 -1.69 -9.50
C LEU A 57 3.53 -0.22 -9.12
N GLY A 58 3.23 0.03 -7.85
CA GLY A 58 3.26 1.38 -7.27
C GLY A 58 4.67 1.75 -6.80
N GLY A 59 4.79 2.18 -5.54
CA GLY A 59 6.08 2.50 -4.91
C GLY A 59 6.93 1.30 -4.48
N GLY A 60 6.45 0.06 -4.68
CA GLY A 60 7.21 -1.15 -4.37
C GLY A 60 7.50 -1.38 -2.87
N SER A 61 6.65 -0.85 -1.98
CA SER A 61 6.87 -0.86 -0.52
C SER A 61 6.33 -2.07 0.24
N ASN A 62 5.51 -2.90 -0.40
CA ASN A 62 4.82 -4.06 0.21
C ASN A 62 4.93 -5.31 -0.68
N ILE A 63 6.08 -5.48 -1.36
CA ILE A 63 6.29 -6.51 -2.39
C ILE A 63 7.64 -7.20 -2.18
N LEU A 64 7.67 -8.50 -2.42
CA LEU A 64 8.87 -9.31 -2.58
C LEU A 64 8.82 -10.01 -3.95
N PHE A 65 9.62 -9.56 -4.91
CA PHE A 65 9.76 -10.25 -6.19
C PHE A 65 10.71 -11.44 -6.08
N SER A 66 10.40 -12.51 -6.81
CA SER A 66 11.27 -13.67 -6.99
C SER A 66 12.67 -13.30 -7.48
N ASP A 67 13.67 -14.08 -7.04
CA ASP A 67 15.05 -13.97 -7.53
C ASP A 67 15.15 -14.27 -9.04
N ASN A 68 14.21 -15.05 -9.58
CA ASN A 68 14.11 -15.33 -11.02
C ASN A 68 13.49 -14.18 -11.83
N GLY A 69 12.99 -13.13 -11.15
CA GLY A 69 12.36 -11.99 -11.80
C GLY A 69 10.90 -12.24 -12.18
N PHE A 70 10.42 -11.54 -13.21
CA PHE A 70 9.03 -11.58 -13.68
C PHE A 70 8.98 -11.74 -15.21
N ASP A 71 8.52 -12.90 -15.69
CA ASP A 71 8.35 -13.20 -17.14
C ASP A 71 7.05 -12.59 -17.69
N GLY A 72 7.03 -11.26 -17.74
CA GLY A 72 5.87 -10.50 -18.19
C GLY A 72 6.15 -8.99 -18.20
N LEU A 73 5.08 -8.20 -18.25
CA LEU A 73 5.15 -6.74 -18.22
C LEU A 73 4.92 -6.19 -16.81
N ILE A 74 5.92 -5.52 -16.25
CA ILE A 74 5.73 -4.66 -15.09
C ILE A 74 5.30 -3.28 -15.56
N VAL A 75 4.12 -2.84 -15.11
CA VAL A 75 3.62 -1.48 -15.35
C VAL A 75 3.77 -0.69 -14.06
N LYS A 76 4.80 0.17 -14.02
CA LYS A 76 5.04 1.05 -12.88
C LYS A 76 4.20 2.31 -13.01
N ILE A 77 3.24 2.50 -12.12
CA ILE A 77 2.40 3.70 -12.09
C ILE A 77 3.17 4.83 -11.40
N GLN A 78 3.47 5.89 -12.16
CA GLN A 78 4.15 7.08 -11.69
C GLN A 78 3.56 8.33 -12.36
N ASN A 79 2.26 8.53 -12.14
CA ASN A 79 1.52 9.69 -12.65
C ASN A 79 1.27 10.73 -11.54
N PRO A 80 1.99 11.88 -11.53
CA PRO A 80 1.55 13.07 -10.80
C PRO A 80 0.44 13.76 -11.62
N PRO A 81 -0.61 14.36 -11.02
CA PRO A 81 -0.59 15.09 -9.75
C PRO A 81 -1.69 14.71 -8.74
N ALA A 82 -1.59 15.25 -7.51
CA ALA A 82 -2.73 15.40 -6.59
C ALA A 82 -3.13 16.88 -6.50
N ARG A 83 -4.41 17.15 -6.27
CA ARG A 83 -4.96 18.51 -6.16
C ARG A 83 -6.18 18.54 -5.25
N ILE A 84 -6.42 19.68 -4.61
CA ILE A 84 -7.72 19.96 -3.98
C ILE A 84 -8.77 19.96 -5.09
N ALA A 85 -9.80 19.12 -4.96
CA ALA A 85 -10.86 19.04 -5.95
C ALA A 85 -11.72 20.30 -5.86
N THR A 86 -11.97 20.95 -7.00
CA THR A 86 -13.05 21.94 -7.08
C THR A 86 -14.38 21.20 -7.31
N PRO A 87 -15.54 21.83 -7.04
CA PRO A 87 -16.86 21.19 -7.28
C PRO A 87 -17.06 20.65 -8.71
N ALA A 88 -16.40 21.24 -9.71
CA ALA A 88 -16.42 20.78 -11.09
C ALA A 88 -15.62 19.48 -11.32
N HIS A 89 -14.76 19.09 -10.38
CA HIS A 89 -13.88 17.92 -10.47
C HIS A 89 -14.26 16.79 -9.51
N SER A 90 -15.06 17.06 -8.48
CA SER A 90 -15.63 16.01 -7.60
C SER A 90 -16.68 15.26 -8.39
N ARG A 91 -16.37 14.03 -8.83
CA ARG A 91 -17.32 13.22 -9.63
C ARG A 91 -18.38 12.55 -8.77
N TYR A 92 -18.22 12.60 -7.44
CA TYR A 92 -19.23 12.17 -6.50
C TYR A 92 -20.03 13.38 -5.99
N SER A 93 -21.27 13.52 -6.46
CA SER A 93 -22.23 14.44 -5.86
C SER A 93 -22.60 13.95 -4.46
N VAL A 94 -22.70 14.87 -3.50
CA VAL A 94 -23.23 14.59 -2.16
C VAL A 94 -24.72 14.27 -2.33
N SER A 95 -25.05 13.00 -2.57
CA SER A 95 -26.42 12.50 -2.49
C SER A 95 -26.77 12.31 -1.01
N GLY A 96 -27.12 13.42 -0.36
CA GLY A 96 -27.48 13.44 1.06
C GLY A 96 -27.84 14.79 1.66
N GLY A 97 -27.61 15.91 0.95
CA GLY A 97 -28.17 17.21 1.31
C GLY A 97 -29.42 17.49 0.49
N GLN A 98 -30.59 17.57 1.12
CA GLN A 98 -31.79 18.12 0.49
C GLN A 98 -31.44 19.42 -0.23
N SER A 99 -31.77 19.51 -1.52
CA SER A 99 -31.74 20.75 -2.26
C SER A 99 -32.76 21.71 -1.64
N VAL A 100 -32.28 22.63 -0.80
CA VAL A 100 -33.04 23.82 -0.45
C VAL A 100 -32.84 24.80 -1.61
N ALA A 101 -33.87 24.94 -2.44
CA ALA A 101 -33.93 25.99 -3.44
C ALA A 101 -33.75 27.36 -2.75
N GLY A 102 -32.74 28.12 -3.15
CA GLY A 102 -32.57 29.53 -2.75
C GLY A 102 -31.43 29.88 -1.79
N GLY A 103 -30.44 29.01 -1.54
CA GLY A 103 -29.27 29.33 -0.71
C GLY A 103 -27.95 29.09 -1.45
N LYS A 104 -27.04 30.07 -1.45
CA LYS A 104 -25.65 29.91 -1.94
C LYS A 104 -25.05 28.62 -1.37
N SER A 105 -24.84 27.60 -2.20
CA SER A 105 -24.22 26.34 -1.75
C SER A 105 -22.86 26.67 -1.17
N LYS A 106 -22.68 26.42 0.14
CA LYS A 106 -21.41 26.61 0.82
C LYS A 106 -20.48 25.52 0.28
N ILE A 107 -19.66 25.86 -0.72
CA ILE A 107 -18.68 24.94 -1.31
C ILE A 107 -17.79 24.43 -0.17
N GLN A 108 -17.89 23.14 0.17
CA GLN A 108 -17.00 22.50 1.14
C GLN A 108 -15.71 22.09 0.39
N ASN A 109 -14.67 22.92 0.51
CA ASN A 109 -13.31 22.66 0.01
C ASN A 109 -12.59 21.60 0.88
N ASN A 110 -13.14 20.39 1.03
CA ASN A 110 -12.57 19.32 1.86
C ASN A 110 -12.32 18.02 1.09
N ILE A 111 -12.47 18.03 -0.23
CA ILE A 111 -12.22 16.88 -1.09
C ILE A 111 -10.86 17.03 -1.78
N ILE A 112 -10.04 15.98 -1.75
CA ILE A 112 -8.80 15.90 -2.51
C ILE A 112 -8.92 14.81 -3.56
N TYR A 113 -8.52 15.14 -4.79
CA TYR A 113 -8.33 14.19 -5.87
C TYR A 113 -6.85 13.82 -5.95
N ALA A 114 -6.56 12.53 -6.05
CA ALA A 114 -5.20 12.04 -6.26
C ALA A 114 -5.16 10.90 -7.29
N GLU A 115 -4.25 11.00 -8.24
CA GLU A 115 -3.89 9.91 -9.13
C GLU A 115 -3.26 8.73 -8.36
N ALA A 116 -3.39 7.50 -8.87
CA ALA A 116 -2.92 6.29 -8.19
C ALA A 116 -1.40 6.27 -7.93
N GLY A 117 -0.62 6.94 -8.77
CA GLY A 117 0.84 7.05 -8.67
C GLY A 117 1.33 8.14 -7.70
N VAL A 118 0.44 8.97 -7.14
CA VAL A 118 0.82 9.98 -6.16
C VAL A 118 1.44 9.31 -4.93
N MET A 119 2.58 9.81 -4.47
CA MET A 119 3.21 9.34 -3.23
C MET A 119 2.30 9.64 -2.03
N LEU A 120 2.06 8.65 -1.17
CA LEU A 120 1.18 8.84 -0.01
C LEU A 120 1.72 9.94 0.93
N SER A 121 3.04 10.03 1.08
CA SER A 121 3.69 11.11 1.84
C SER A 121 3.39 12.50 1.29
N TYR A 122 3.33 12.65 -0.05
CA TYR A 122 2.97 13.91 -0.68
C TYR A 122 1.51 14.27 -0.39
N LEU A 123 0.60 13.30 -0.46
CA LEU A 123 -0.81 13.51 -0.12
C LEU A 123 -0.98 13.97 1.34
N VAL A 124 -0.24 13.37 2.29
CA VAL A 124 -0.25 13.79 3.70
C VAL A 124 0.19 15.25 3.85
N ARG A 125 1.29 15.67 3.19
CA ARG A 125 1.75 17.06 3.24
C ARG A 125 0.77 18.03 2.58
N LEU A 126 0.15 17.62 1.47
CA LEU A 126 -0.90 18.42 0.83
C LEU A 126 -2.09 18.66 1.78
N THR A 127 -2.49 17.65 2.55
CA THR A 127 -3.57 17.81 3.55
C THR A 127 -3.18 18.76 4.68
N GLU A 128 -1.94 18.66 5.19
CA GLU A 128 -1.39 19.56 6.20
C GLU A 128 -1.39 21.02 5.70
N GLU A 129 -0.86 21.26 4.50
CA GLU A 129 -0.78 22.59 3.92
C GLU A 129 -2.15 23.23 3.74
N ALA A 130 -3.15 22.43 3.38
CA ALA A 130 -4.53 22.83 3.17
C ALA A 130 -5.38 22.93 4.46
N GLY A 131 -4.83 22.58 5.64
CA GLY A 131 -5.58 22.54 6.89
C GLY A 131 -6.69 21.49 6.89
N LEU A 132 -6.41 20.32 6.31
CA LEU A 132 -7.34 19.19 6.22
C LEU A 132 -6.83 18.03 7.09
N SER A 133 -7.63 17.61 8.06
CA SER A 133 -7.36 16.50 8.99
C SER A 133 -8.05 15.21 8.51
N GLY A 134 -7.42 14.07 8.80
CA GLY A 134 -7.89 12.72 8.49
C GLY A 134 -6.82 11.78 7.92
N LEU A 135 -5.66 12.30 7.49
CA LEU A 135 -4.56 11.52 6.92
C LEU A 135 -3.26 11.58 7.73
N GLU A 136 -3.23 12.22 8.90
CA GLU A 136 -2.02 12.35 9.72
C GLU A 136 -1.43 10.98 10.06
N TRP A 137 -2.26 9.98 10.31
CA TRP A 137 -1.87 8.60 10.61
C TRP A 137 -1.02 7.93 9.51
N ALA A 138 -1.13 8.40 8.26
CA ALA A 138 -0.37 7.88 7.14
C ALA A 138 1.05 8.45 7.05
N ALA A 139 1.40 9.41 7.92
CA ALA A 139 2.74 9.98 7.99
C ALA A 139 3.83 8.89 8.12
N GLY A 140 4.84 8.96 7.26
CA GLY A 140 5.93 7.98 7.16
C GLY A 140 5.55 6.60 6.62
N ILE A 141 4.35 6.41 6.05
CA ILE A 141 4.02 5.20 5.26
C ILE A 141 4.58 5.37 3.83
N TYR A 142 5.37 4.39 3.40
CA TYR A 142 5.91 4.34 2.03
C TYR A 142 4.87 3.83 1.03
N GLY A 143 5.01 4.27 -0.23
CA GLY A 143 4.21 3.79 -1.35
C GLY A 143 3.36 4.90 -1.96
N THR A 144 2.44 4.49 -2.83
CA THR A 144 1.55 5.40 -3.56
C THR A 144 0.12 5.29 -3.06
N VAL A 145 -0.70 6.27 -3.41
CA VAL A 145 -2.15 6.31 -3.13
C VAL A 145 -2.84 5.04 -3.61
N GLY A 146 -2.58 4.60 -4.85
CA GLY A 146 -3.18 3.36 -5.38
C GLY A 146 -2.76 2.12 -4.58
N GLY A 147 -1.50 2.05 -4.14
CA GLY A 147 -1.03 0.97 -3.26
C GLY A 147 -1.69 1.00 -1.88
N ALA A 148 -1.85 2.19 -1.31
CA ALA A 148 -2.50 2.39 -0.02
C ALA A 148 -3.98 1.97 -0.05
N VAL A 149 -4.70 2.38 -1.10
CA VAL A 149 -6.10 2.01 -1.33
C VAL A 149 -6.22 0.51 -1.59
N ARG A 150 -5.39 -0.07 -2.45
CA ARG A 150 -5.38 -1.52 -2.69
C ARG A 150 -5.28 -2.32 -1.39
N GLY A 151 -4.41 -1.90 -0.48
CA GLY A 151 -4.17 -2.61 0.77
C GLY A 151 -5.04 -2.20 1.96
N ASN A 152 -5.94 -1.22 1.83
CA ASN A 152 -6.53 -0.52 2.98
C ASN A 152 -5.45 -0.19 4.05
N ALA A 153 -4.42 0.56 3.62
CA ALA A 153 -3.32 0.94 4.50
C ALA A 153 -3.86 1.62 5.76
N GLY A 154 -3.25 1.33 6.91
CA GLY A 154 -3.69 1.89 8.18
C GLY A 154 -2.61 1.82 9.24
N ALA A 155 -2.56 2.83 10.11
CA ALA A 155 -1.64 2.92 11.24
C ALA A 155 -2.24 3.86 12.30
N PHE A 156 -1.73 3.81 13.52
CA PHE A 156 -2.10 4.76 14.59
C PHE A 156 -3.62 4.98 14.80
N GLY A 157 -4.44 3.96 14.52
CA GLY A 157 -5.89 4.00 14.67
C GLY A 157 -6.67 4.54 13.46
N GLY A 158 -6.00 5.06 12.43
CA GLY A 158 -6.62 5.47 11.17
C GLY A 158 -6.27 4.55 10.00
N GLN A 159 -7.07 4.62 8.94
CA GLN A 159 -6.96 3.81 7.73
C GLN A 159 -7.57 4.51 6.51
N ILE A 160 -7.26 4.03 5.31
CA ILE A 160 -7.73 4.62 4.06
C ILE A 160 -9.25 4.72 4.00
N LEU A 161 -9.97 3.67 4.44
CA LEU A 161 -11.44 3.66 4.36
C LEU A 161 -12.10 4.80 5.14
N ASP A 162 -11.43 5.34 6.17
CA ASP A 162 -11.99 6.39 7.02
C ASP A 162 -12.15 7.73 6.28
N VAL A 163 -11.38 7.93 5.19
CA VAL A 163 -11.33 9.17 4.41
C VAL A 163 -11.60 8.97 2.92
N LEU A 164 -11.64 7.74 2.42
CA LEU A 164 -11.89 7.47 1.01
C LEU A 164 -13.36 7.73 0.68
N LYS A 165 -13.60 8.54 -0.35
CA LYS A 165 -14.92 8.80 -0.91
C LYS A 165 -15.22 7.85 -2.08
N GLY A 166 -14.25 7.69 -2.99
CA GLY A 166 -14.39 6.76 -4.11
C GLY A 166 -13.14 6.59 -4.95
N VAL A 167 -13.22 5.64 -5.87
CA VAL A 167 -12.10 5.17 -6.70
C VAL A 167 -12.56 5.12 -8.16
N GLU A 168 -11.72 5.62 -9.07
CA GLU A 168 -11.81 5.31 -10.50
C GLU A 168 -10.83 4.18 -10.80
N TYR A 169 -11.28 3.13 -11.48
CA TYR A 169 -10.48 1.96 -11.81
C TYR A 169 -10.75 1.46 -13.22
N PHE A 170 -9.78 0.77 -13.81
CA PHE A 170 -9.93 0.05 -15.07
C PHE A 170 -10.27 -1.41 -14.78
N ASP A 171 -11.41 -1.88 -15.30
CA ASP A 171 -11.80 -3.29 -15.30
C ASP A 171 -11.22 -3.95 -16.57
N VAL A 172 -10.14 -4.71 -16.38
CA VAL A 172 -9.38 -5.30 -17.48
C VAL A 172 -10.18 -6.37 -18.24
N VAL A 173 -11.16 -7.01 -17.59
CA VAL A 173 -11.97 -8.07 -18.23
C VAL A 173 -13.05 -7.46 -19.10
N LYS A 174 -13.67 -6.38 -18.62
CA LYS A 174 -14.74 -5.68 -19.34
C LYS A 174 -14.25 -4.61 -20.30
N ASP A 175 -12.95 -4.29 -20.25
CA ASP A 175 -12.30 -3.23 -21.01
C ASP A 175 -12.92 -1.84 -20.81
N GLU A 176 -13.37 -1.55 -19.59
CA GLU A 176 -14.05 -0.28 -19.24
C GLU A 176 -13.45 0.40 -18.01
N ILE A 177 -13.52 1.74 -18.00
CA ILE A 177 -13.24 2.52 -16.79
C ILE A 177 -14.53 2.59 -15.97
N ARG A 178 -14.44 2.21 -14.70
CA ARG A 178 -15.55 2.20 -13.76
C ARG A 178 -15.22 3.02 -12.53
N GLN A 179 -16.24 3.27 -11.72
CA GLN A 179 -16.13 3.97 -10.45
C GLN A 179 -16.81 3.17 -9.36
N CYS A 180 -16.32 3.29 -8.13
CA CYS A 180 -16.96 2.74 -6.95
C CYS A 180 -16.73 3.63 -5.74
N ASN A 181 -17.74 3.76 -4.89
CA ASN A 181 -17.61 4.42 -3.59
C ASN A 181 -16.88 3.52 -2.57
N ASN A 182 -16.66 4.04 -1.37
CA ASN A 182 -15.98 3.29 -0.31
C ASN A 182 -16.66 1.99 0.13
N ARG A 183 -17.99 1.90 0.12
CA ARG A 183 -18.75 0.69 0.48
C ARG A 183 -18.55 -0.42 -0.55
N GLU A 184 -18.51 -0.03 -1.82
CA GLU A 184 -18.28 -0.90 -2.96
C GLU A 184 -16.82 -1.35 -3.11
N CYS A 185 -15.88 -0.73 -2.40
CA CYS A 185 -14.48 -1.18 -2.35
C CYS A 185 -14.29 -2.45 -1.51
N HIS A 186 -15.30 -2.85 -0.72
CA HIS A 186 -15.29 -4.04 0.15
C HIS A 186 -14.02 -4.13 1.01
N PHE A 187 -13.71 -3.07 1.76
CA PHE A 187 -12.55 -3.05 2.62
C PHE A 187 -12.67 -4.00 3.82
N ASP A 188 -11.55 -4.62 4.17
CA ASP A 188 -11.34 -5.35 5.42
C ASP A 188 -9.92 -5.04 5.96
N TYR A 189 -9.52 -5.65 7.07
CA TYR A 189 -8.19 -5.52 7.64
C TYR A 189 -7.12 -5.96 6.63
N ARG A 190 -6.43 -4.97 6.08
CA ARG A 190 -5.39 -5.14 5.05
C ARG A 190 -5.88 -5.79 3.75
N SER A 191 -7.16 -5.62 3.41
CA SER A 191 -7.78 -6.11 2.17
C SER A 191 -8.74 -5.10 1.52
N SER A 192 -8.98 -5.32 0.23
CA SER A 192 -9.99 -4.64 -0.59
C SER A 192 -10.32 -5.52 -1.81
N ILE A 193 -11.39 -5.20 -2.53
CA ILE A 193 -11.71 -5.85 -3.81
C ILE A 193 -10.54 -5.76 -4.82
N PHE A 194 -9.74 -4.69 -4.78
CA PHE A 194 -8.58 -4.50 -5.66
C PHE A 194 -7.38 -5.38 -5.26
N LYS A 195 -7.31 -5.80 -3.99
CA LYS A 195 -6.29 -6.75 -3.54
C LYS A 195 -6.65 -8.17 -3.99
N GLU A 196 -7.93 -8.50 -3.94
CA GLU A 196 -8.49 -9.82 -4.24
C GLU A 196 -8.66 -10.04 -5.75
N ASN A 197 -8.91 -8.98 -6.53
CA ASN A 197 -9.07 -9.05 -7.97
C ASN A 197 -7.99 -8.24 -8.71
N LYS A 198 -6.99 -8.95 -9.24
CA LYS A 198 -5.87 -8.38 -10.01
C LYS A 198 -6.28 -7.69 -11.32
N ASN A 199 -7.49 -7.92 -11.81
CA ASN A 199 -8.00 -7.31 -13.03
C ASN A 199 -8.61 -5.91 -12.80
N LEU A 200 -8.66 -5.44 -11.54
CA LEU A 200 -9.15 -4.11 -11.21
C LEU A 200 -7.96 -3.20 -10.90
N ILE A 201 -7.68 -2.26 -11.80
CA ILE A 201 -6.51 -1.39 -11.71
C ILE A 201 -6.94 0.00 -11.26
N ILE A 202 -6.53 0.40 -10.06
CA ILE A 202 -6.82 1.72 -9.51
C ILE A 202 -6.12 2.80 -10.37
N LEU A 203 -6.90 3.79 -10.83
CA LEU A 203 -6.42 4.90 -11.66
C LEU A 203 -6.32 6.19 -10.84
N SER A 204 -7.36 6.52 -10.06
CA SER A 204 -7.39 7.70 -9.20
C SER A 204 -8.35 7.52 -8.02
N CYS A 205 -8.25 8.38 -7.02
CA CYS A 205 -9.03 8.33 -5.79
C CYS A 205 -9.49 9.73 -5.37
N GLU A 206 -10.67 9.81 -4.76
CA GLU A 206 -11.16 11.00 -4.07
C GLU A 206 -11.22 10.73 -2.57
N PHE A 207 -10.70 11.68 -1.79
CA PHE A 207 -10.68 11.64 -0.33
C PHE A 207 -11.50 12.79 0.22
N GLU A 208 -12.37 12.51 1.19
CA GLU A 208 -13.14 13.52 1.92
C GLU A 208 -12.57 13.65 3.33
N LEU A 209 -12.08 14.84 3.65
CA LEU A 209 -11.36 15.15 4.88
C LEU A 209 -12.16 16.14 5.73
N GLN A 210 -11.67 16.43 6.93
CA GLN A 210 -12.27 17.44 7.79
C GLN A 210 -11.40 18.68 7.82
N LYS A 211 -11.99 19.87 7.89
CA LYS A 211 -11.20 21.08 8.19
C LYS A 211 -10.62 20.95 9.60
N GLY A 212 -9.34 21.25 9.73
CA GLY A 212 -8.64 21.20 11.00
C GLY A 212 -7.66 22.36 11.14
N ASP A 213 -7.19 22.53 12.36
CA ASP A 213 -6.11 23.46 12.64
C ASP A 213 -4.77 22.92 12.10
N LYS A 214 -4.06 23.76 11.34
CA LYS A 214 -2.85 23.36 10.63
C LYS A 214 -1.71 22.98 11.57
N GLU A 215 -1.56 23.67 12.70
CA GLU A 215 -0.51 23.40 13.68
C GLU A 215 -0.75 22.05 14.36
N ASN A 216 -1.99 21.77 14.77
CA ASN A 216 -2.37 20.47 15.34
C ASN A 216 -2.18 19.30 14.36
N ILE A 217 -2.49 19.50 13.07
CA ILE A 217 -2.25 18.50 12.02
C ILE A 217 -0.75 18.23 11.89
N LYS A 218 0.06 19.29 11.82
CA LYS A 218 1.52 19.20 11.75
C LYS A 218 2.12 18.45 12.94
N GLU A 219 1.70 18.78 14.17
CA GLU A 219 2.19 18.12 15.39
C GLU A 219 1.92 16.61 15.38
N LYS A 220 0.73 16.18 14.91
CA LYS A 220 0.41 14.76 14.78
C LYS A 220 1.30 14.08 13.74
N ILE A 221 1.50 14.71 12.59
CA ILE A 221 2.37 14.17 11.53
C ILE A 221 3.80 13.99 12.07
N ASP A 222 4.38 15.03 12.67
CA ASP A 222 5.74 15.00 13.23
C ASP A 222 5.86 13.91 14.31
N LYS A 223 4.86 13.79 15.20
CA LYS A 223 4.80 12.73 16.21
C LYS A 223 4.86 11.33 15.60
N TYR A 224 4.09 11.08 14.55
CA TYR A 224 4.04 9.76 13.91
C TYR A 224 5.30 9.45 13.11
N GLU A 225 5.92 10.44 12.47
CA GLU A 225 7.21 10.27 11.81
C GLU A 225 8.32 9.97 12.82
N ASN A 226 8.38 10.72 13.93
CA ASN A 226 9.33 10.48 15.01
C ASN A 226 9.16 9.09 15.62
N TYR A 227 7.92 8.64 15.86
CA TYR A 227 7.66 7.27 16.30
C TYR A 227 8.27 6.23 15.35
N ARG A 228 8.12 6.41 14.03
CA ARG A 228 8.68 5.47 13.04
C ARG A 228 10.21 5.54 13.01
N LEU A 229 10.79 6.73 13.09
CA LEU A 229 12.24 6.92 13.19
C LEU A 229 12.81 6.20 14.42
N GLU A 230 12.12 6.26 15.56
CA GLU A 230 12.54 5.61 16.81
C GLU A 230 12.29 4.10 16.83
N ARG A 231 11.22 3.61 16.20
CA ARG A 231 10.74 2.22 16.36
C ARG A 231 10.93 1.32 15.16
N HIS A 232 11.13 1.86 13.96
CA HIS A 232 11.28 1.06 12.74
C HIS A 232 12.72 1.08 12.21
N PRO A 233 13.18 0.01 11.55
CA PRO A 233 14.54 -0.08 10.99
C PRO A 233 14.65 0.66 9.64
N LEU A 234 14.33 1.96 9.63
CA LEU A 234 14.25 2.78 8.41
C LEU A 234 15.60 2.95 7.68
N ASN A 235 16.71 2.64 8.35
CA ASN A 235 18.05 2.65 7.78
C ASN A 235 18.38 1.41 6.93
N TYR A 236 17.49 0.42 6.89
CA TYR A 236 17.66 -0.79 6.06
C TYR A 236 16.54 -0.94 5.03
N PRO A 237 16.84 -1.47 3.83
CA PRO A 237 15.81 -1.87 2.88
C PRO A 237 14.91 -2.98 3.46
N SER A 238 13.59 -2.80 3.37
CA SER A 238 12.56 -3.73 3.84
C SER A 238 11.24 -3.49 3.12
N ALA A 239 10.28 -4.40 3.24
CA ALA A 239 8.90 -4.24 2.76
C ALA A 239 7.91 -3.91 3.90
N GLY A 240 8.38 -3.29 4.98
CA GLY A 240 7.55 -3.01 6.14
C GLY A 240 7.28 -4.25 7.01
N SER A 241 6.10 -4.29 7.62
CA SER A 241 5.60 -5.45 8.35
C SER A 241 5.35 -6.62 7.40
N ILE A 242 5.96 -7.77 7.70
CA ILE A 242 5.84 -8.97 6.87
C ILE A 242 4.50 -9.65 7.07
N PHE A 243 4.00 -9.68 8.30
CA PHE A 243 2.75 -10.35 8.67
C PHE A 243 1.68 -9.36 9.11
N LYS A 244 0.43 -9.68 8.81
CA LYS A 244 -0.74 -9.07 9.45
C LYS A 244 -0.75 -9.40 10.93
N ASN A 245 -1.37 -8.54 11.74
CA ASN A 245 -1.60 -8.87 13.15
C ASN A 245 -2.75 -9.88 13.26
N PRO A 246 -2.56 -11.04 13.91
CA PRO A 246 -3.64 -12.00 14.12
C PRO A 246 -4.70 -11.44 15.09
N LYS A 247 -5.94 -11.95 14.95
CA LYS A 247 -7.04 -11.61 15.86
C LYS A 247 -6.66 -11.93 17.30
N LEU A 248 -7.14 -11.09 18.21
CA LEU A 248 -6.94 -11.27 19.65
C LEU A 248 -7.56 -12.59 20.14
N ARG A 249 -6.82 -13.31 20.96
CA ARG A 249 -7.27 -14.55 21.62
C ARG A 249 -7.11 -14.44 23.13
N GLU A 250 -8.05 -15.03 23.86
CA GLU A 250 -8.11 -14.98 25.32
C GLU A 250 -6.89 -15.63 26.00
N ASP A 251 -6.40 -16.74 25.45
CA ASP A 251 -5.22 -17.44 25.96
C ASP A 251 -3.95 -16.59 25.89
N ILE A 252 -3.83 -15.75 24.85
CA ILE A 252 -2.74 -14.79 24.72
C ILE A 252 -2.89 -13.66 25.74
N ILE A 253 -4.10 -13.10 25.91
CA ILE A 253 -4.35 -12.04 26.89
C ILE A 253 -4.02 -12.52 28.31
N LYS A 254 -4.43 -13.75 28.65
CA LYS A 254 -4.19 -14.33 29.98
C LYS A 254 -2.71 -14.36 30.33
N ASN A 255 -1.84 -14.68 29.36
CA ASN A 255 -0.40 -14.72 29.56
C ASN A 255 0.27 -13.35 29.37
N TYR A 256 -0.35 -12.44 28.60
CA TYR A 256 0.21 -11.15 28.21
C TYR A 256 -0.84 -10.03 28.20
N PRO A 257 -1.36 -9.60 29.36
CA PRO A 257 -2.53 -8.71 29.42
C PRO A 257 -2.28 -7.31 28.82
N LYS A 258 -1.03 -6.87 28.72
CA LYS A 258 -0.66 -5.51 28.27
C LYS A 258 -0.51 -5.35 26.75
N ILE A 259 -0.56 -6.43 25.97
CA ILE A 259 -0.24 -6.38 24.52
C ILE A 259 -1.46 -6.25 23.62
N ALA A 260 -2.65 -6.47 24.17
CA ALA A 260 -3.90 -6.38 23.41
C ALA A 260 -4.15 -4.93 23.00
N LYS A 261 -4.20 -4.68 21.69
CA LYS A 261 -4.60 -3.38 21.15
C LYS A 261 -5.62 -3.59 20.04
N ASN A 262 -6.74 -2.88 20.12
CA ASN A 262 -7.75 -2.80 19.06
C ASN A 262 -8.21 -4.17 18.50
N GLY A 263 -8.30 -5.20 19.35
CA GLY A 263 -8.76 -6.54 18.92
C GLY A 263 -7.73 -7.39 18.18
N PHE A 264 -6.45 -7.00 18.17
CA PHE A 264 -5.37 -7.77 17.53
C PHE A 264 -4.18 -8.00 18.47
N VAL A 265 -3.41 -9.06 18.21
CA VAL A 265 -2.10 -9.30 18.83
C VAL A 265 -1.00 -8.81 17.88
N PRO A 266 -0.06 -7.97 18.30
CA PRO A 266 1.03 -7.55 17.44
C PRO A 266 1.90 -8.74 16.99
N ALA A 267 2.00 -8.99 15.68
CA ALA A 267 2.80 -10.10 15.17
C ALA A 267 4.29 -9.96 15.55
N GLY A 268 4.82 -8.73 15.55
CA GLY A 268 6.18 -8.45 16.02
C GLY A 268 6.43 -8.89 17.46
N PHE A 269 5.44 -8.75 18.35
CA PHE A 269 5.55 -9.23 19.73
C PHE A 269 5.65 -10.76 19.77
N LEU A 270 4.79 -11.46 19.02
CA LEU A 270 4.81 -12.93 18.96
C LEU A 270 6.16 -13.45 18.45
N ILE A 271 6.71 -12.80 17.41
CA ILE A 271 8.03 -13.14 16.83
C ILE A 271 9.15 -12.93 17.86
N GLU A 272 9.11 -11.83 18.61
CA GLU A 272 10.08 -11.58 19.67
C GLU A 272 9.97 -12.63 20.79
N GLN A 273 8.76 -12.95 21.24
CA GLN A 273 8.52 -13.97 22.26
C GLN A 273 8.93 -15.37 21.79
N ALA A 274 8.91 -15.65 20.49
CA ALA A 274 9.44 -16.88 19.92
C ALA A 274 10.98 -16.92 19.86
N GLY A 275 11.68 -15.86 20.30
CA GLY A 275 13.14 -15.80 20.32
C GLY A 275 13.77 -15.63 18.94
N LEU A 276 13.01 -15.10 17.97
CA LEU A 276 13.46 -14.96 16.58
C LEU A 276 14.06 -13.59 16.24
N LYS A 277 14.06 -12.67 17.20
CA LYS A 277 14.70 -11.35 17.08
C LYS A 277 16.16 -11.52 16.63
N GLY A 278 16.58 -10.75 15.63
CA GLY A 278 17.96 -10.79 15.13
C GLY A 278 18.31 -11.99 14.25
N LYS A 279 17.41 -12.98 14.07
CA LYS A 279 17.70 -14.19 13.31
C LYS A 279 18.06 -13.87 11.85
N ILE A 280 19.16 -14.47 11.38
CA ILE A 280 19.70 -14.27 10.03
C ILE A 280 19.57 -15.55 9.21
N ILE A 281 19.20 -15.42 7.93
CA ILE A 281 19.40 -16.45 6.90
C ILE A 281 19.99 -15.76 5.66
N GLY A 282 21.20 -16.15 5.25
CA GLY A 282 21.92 -15.46 4.17
C GLY A 282 22.18 -14.00 4.53
N LYS A 283 21.65 -13.07 3.74
CA LYS A 283 21.74 -11.61 3.99
C LYS A 283 20.41 -10.97 4.42
N ALA A 284 19.37 -11.77 4.67
CA ALA A 284 18.12 -11.32 5.26
C ALA A 284 18.16 -11.52 6.79
N GLN A 285 17.61 -10.58 7.54
CA GLN A 285 17.57 -10.63 9.00
C GLN A 285 16.20 -10.19 9.54
N ILE A 286 15.68 -10.86 10.57
CA ILE A 286 14.57 -10.34 11.38
C ILE A 286 15.10 -9.18 12.21
N SER A 287 14.52 -7.99 12.02
CA SER A 287 15.04 -6.76 12.63
C SER A 287 15.12 -6.83 14.15
N GLU A 288 16.25 -6.37 14.69
CA GLU A 288 16.46 -6.13 16.12
C GLU A 288 15.57 -5.01 16.68
N LYS A 289 15.09 -4.12 15.81
CA LYS A 289 14.34 -2.94 16.21
C LYS A 289 12.83 -3.19 16.21
N HIS A 290 12.34 -3.95 15.22
CA HIS A 290 10.93 -4.33 15.11
C HIS A 290 10.79 -5.72 14.48
N CYS A 291 10.50 -6.74 15.29
CA CYS A 291 10.57 -8.15 14.85
C CYS A 291 9.58 -8.56 13.73
N ASN A 292 8.55 -7.76 13.44
CA ASN A 292 7.71 -8.00 12.24
C ASN A 292 8.36 -7.52 10.93
N PHE A 293 9.55 -6.90 10.97
CA PHE A 293 10.28 -6.47 9.78
C PHE A 293 11.38 -7.48 9.49
N ILE A 294 11.47 -7.89 8.24
CA ILE A 294 12.68 -8.52 7.70
C ILE A 294 13.45 -7.45 6.94
N ILE A 295 14.72 -7.28 7.26
CA ILE A 295 15.63 -6.31 6.65
C ILE A 295 16.62 -6.99 5.72
N ASN A 296 16.96 -6.30 4.65
CA ASN A 296 18.03 -6.66 3.72
C ASN A 296 19.33 -6.00 4.19
N LEU A 297 20.31 -6.81 4.62
CA LEU A 297 21.63 -6.33 5.05
C LEU A 297 22.56 -5.97 3.88
N GLY A 298 22.05 -6.01 2.64
CA GLY A 298 22.80 -5.91 1.40
C GLY A 298 23.02 -7.29 0.78
N GLY A 299 22.44 -7.50 -0.40
CA GLY A 299 22.55 -8.76 -1.14
C GLY A 299 21.62 -9.89 -0.66
N ALA A 300 20.57 -9.57 0.11
CA ALA A 300 19.53 -10.55 0.43
C ALA A 300 18.79 -11.00 -0.83
N THR A 301 18.42 -12.28 -0.85
CA THR A 301 17.60 -12.89 -1.92
C THR A 301 16.18 -13.12 -1.43
N ALA A 302 15.22 -13.22 -2.35
CA ALA A 302 13.85 -13.58 -2.03
C ALA A 302 13.80 -14.94 -1.33
N LYS A 303 14.62 -15.89 -1.78
CA LYS A 303 14.81 -17.18 -1.12
C LYS A 303 15.25 -17.06 0.36
N ASN A 304 16.10 -16.09 0.70
CA ASN A 304 16.47 -15.85 2.10
C ASN A 304 15.29 -15.36 2.93
N VAL A 305 14.54 -14.38 2.41
CA VAL A 305 13.36 -13.82 3.08
C VAL A 305 12.28 -14.87 3.27
N LEU A 306 11.97 -15.66 2.24
CA LEU A 306 10.96 -16.73 2.30
C LEU A 306 11.32 -17.83 3.31
N LYS A 307 12.61 -18.15 3.46
CA LYS A 307 13.07 -19.07 4.52
C LYS A 307 12.84 -18.51 5.91
N LEU A 308 13.08 -17.21 6.13
CA LEU A 308 12.77 -16.57 7.41
C LEU A 308 11.26 -16.51 7.66
N ILE A 309 10.45 -16.22 6.65
CA ILE A 309 8.99 -16.25 6.74
C ILE A 309 8.50 -17.64 7.16
N GLY A 310 8.98 -18.69 6.50
CA GLY A 310 8.64 -20.07 6.83
C GLY A 310 9.05 -20.46 8.25
N LEU A 311 10.25 -20.05 8.69
CA LEU A 311 10.70 -20.26 10.07
C LEU A 311 9.77 -19.56 11.07
N VAL A 312 9.45 -18.28 10.84
CA VAL A 312 8.55 -17.51 11.71
C VAL A 312 7.19 -18.20 11.81
N LYS A 313 6.55 -18.53 10.68
CA LYS A 313 5.25 -19.21 10.68
C LYS A 313 5.29 -20.52 11.48
N LYS A 314 6.32 -21.33 11.28
CA LYS A 314 6.50 -22.59 12.00
C LYS A 314 6.61 -22.38 13.51
N GLU A 315 7.48 -21.48 13.95
CA GLU A 315 7.70 -21.26 15.39
C GLU A 315 6.48 -20.62 16.07
N ILE A 316 5.78 -19.70 15.40
CA ILE A 316 4.55 -19.10 15.94
C ILE A 316 3.42 -20.11 16.02
N LYS A 317 3.28 -20.98 15.01
CA LYS A 317 2.31 -22.08 15.06
C LYS A 317 2.61 -23.04 16.21
N ASN A 318 3.87 -23.45 16.37
CA ASN A 318 4.26 -24.37 17.44
C ASN A 318 4.04 -23.77 18.84
N LYS A 319 4.41 -22.50 19.04
CA LYS A 319 4.41 -21.86 20.35
C LYS A 319 3.05 -21.30 20.76
N PHE A 320 2.30 -20.74 19.81
CA PHE A 320 1.06 -20.01 20.08
C PHE A 320 -0.17 -20.64 19.42
N GLN A 321 0.00 -21.67 18.59
CA GLN A 321 -1.06 -22.27 17.79
C GLN A 321 -1.78 -21.21 16.93
N ILE A 322 -1.01 -20.26 16.40
CA ILE A 322 -1.49 -19.18 15.52
C ILE A 322 -0.84 -19.35 14.15
N ASP A 323 -1.68 -19.38 13.11
CA ASP A 323 -1.23 -19.28 11.73
C ASP A 323 -1.12 -17.78 11.36
N LEU A 324 0.11 -17.30 11.15
CA LEU A 324 0.34 -15.94 10.66
C LEU A 324 0.06 -15.85 9.16
N GLU A 325 -0.57 -14.76 8.74
CA GLU A 325 -0.80 -14.41 7.34
C GLU A 325 0.18 -13.31 6.90
N GLU A 326 0.80 -13.45 5.73
CA GLU A 326 1.61 -12.38 5.15
C GLU A 326 0.77 -11.15 4.80
N GLU A 327 1.30 -9.96 5.07
CA GLU A 327 0.76 -8.69 4.57
C GLU A 327 1.37 -8.33 3.20
N ILE A 328 2.64 -8.68 2.99
CA ILE A 328 3.37 -8.46 1.74
C ILE A 328 2.85 -9.34 0.61
N SER A 329 2.95 -8.85 -0.63
CA SER A 329 2.75 -9.68 -1.81
C SER A 329 4.06 -10.34 -2.24
N VAL A 330 4.07 -11.66 -2.34
CA VAL A 330 5.18 -12.41 -2.98
C VAL A 330 4.81 -12.63 -4.44
N ILE A 331 5.67 -12.18 -5.35
CA ILE A 331 5.43 -12.18 -6.80
C ILE A 331 6.42 -13.06 -7.54
#